data_AF-A0A069IVB4-F1
#
_entry.id   AF-A0A069IVB4-F1
#
_cell.length_a   1.000
_cell.length_b   1.000
_cell.length_c   1.000
_cell.angle_alpha   90.00
_cell.angle_beta   90.00
_cell.angle_gamma   90.00
#
_symmetry.space_group_name_H-M   'P 1'
#
loop_
_entity.id
_entity.type
_entity.pdbx_description
1 polymer ?
#
loop_
_entity_poly.entity_id
_entity_poly.type
_entity_poly.pdbx_seq_one_letter_code
_entity_poly.pdbx_strand_id
1 'polypeptide(L)'
;TATPIRLTHTGQAEQALGFVAWPTTDQIEDRTTARRLAILSAVLQLRLNEEIREKQGIAYSPSASATSSDTFPGYGYIAVGAETPPESLTKLFDAVDVIAADLRDNPVSEDELNRARRPAVERLRRSMADNGYWLTQLSEAQSDPASLDQTRNNVAVLEAVTAADLQSLARQYLKPDAAWRAEVVSDKLAQ
;
A
#
# COMPACT_ATOMS: atom_id res chain seq x y z
N THR A 1 9.21 14.41 0.70
CA THR A 1 10.46 15.18 0.51
C THR A 1 11.25 14.59 -0.65
N ALA A 2 11.89 15.43 -1.46
CA ALA A 2 12.73 14.94 -2.56
C ALA A 2 13.97 14.19 -2.06
N THR A 3 14.58 14.68 -0.98
CA THR A 3 15.68 13.99 -0.30
C THR A 3 15.13 13.02 0.76
N PRO A 4 15.52 11.73 0.73
CA PRO A 4 15.18 10.78 1.80
C PRO A 4 15.75 11.22 3.15
N ILE A 5 14.97 11.03 4.20
CA ILE A 5 15.45 11.19 5.57
C ILE A 5 16.38 10.01 5.88
N ARG A 6 17.62 10.28 6.25
CA ARG A 6 18.58 9.26 6.68
C ARG A 6 18.43 8.97 8.17
N LEU A 7 18.22 7.71 8.50
CA LEU A 7 18.21 7.15 9.85
C LEU A 7 19.29 6.06 9.95
N THR A 8 19.67 5.69 11.17
CA THR A 8 20.68 4.64 11.40
C THR A 8 20.18 3.48 12.25
N HIS A 9 20.76 2.30 12.05
CA HIS A 9 20.56 1.11 12.89
C HIS A 9 21.90 0.45 13.26
N THR A 10 21.90 -0.37 14.30
CA THR A 10 23.12 -1.07 14.81
C THR A 10 23.34 -2.46 14.19
N GLY A 11 22.55 -2.84 13.18
CA GLY A 11 22.61 -4.11 12.45
C GLY A 11 23.87 -4.31 11.59
N GLN A 12 23.79 -5.22 10.60
CA GLN A 12 24.92 -5.50 9.69
C GLN A 12 25.16 -4.30 8.76
N ALA A 13 26.43 -4.06 8.37
CA ALA A 13 26.80 -2.94 7.50
C ALA A 13 26.08 -2.99 6.14
N GLU A 14 25.88 -4.20 5.63
CA GLU A 14 25.36 -4.43 4.28
C GLU A 14 23.83 -4.50 4.22
N GLN A 15 23.17 -4.14 5.32
CA GLN A 15 21.72 -4.04 5.38
C GLN A 15 21.32 -2.58 5.40
N ALA A 16 20.33 -2.27 4.58
CA ALA A 16 19.62 -1.01 4.60
C ALA A 16 18.12 -1.25 4.35
N LEU A 17 17.30 -0.30 4.81
CA LEU A 17 15.86 -0.27 4.52
C LEU A 17 15.55 1.00 3.74
N GLY A 18 15.01 0.85 2.53
CA GLY A 18 14.37 1.97 1.83
C GLY A 18 12.87 1.97 2.13
N PHE A 19 12.32 3.15 2.37
CA PHE A 19 10.91 3.34 2.67
C PHE A 19 10.36 4.56 1.93
N VAL A 20 9.18 4.39 1.31
CA VAL A 20 8.43 5.44 0.63
C VAL A 20 6.99 5.40 1.12
N ALA A 21 6.41 6.55 1.46
CA ALA A 21 5.00 6.64 1.82
C ALA A 21 4.34 7.85 1.17
N TRP A 22 3.08 7.69 0.78
CA TRP A 22 2.21 8.76 0.29
C TRP A 22 1.03 8.92 1.24
N PRO A 23 0.72 10.15 1.71
CA PRO A 23 -0.46 10.38 2.51
C PRO A 23 -1.73 10.08 1.70
N THR A 24 -2.70 9.45 2.35
CA THR A 24 -4.02 9.13 1.78
C THR A 24 -5.14 9.72 2.64
N THR A 25 -6.10 8.90 3.05
CA THR A 25 -7.30 9.32 3.78
C THR A 25 -7.71 8.23 4.77
N ASP A 26 -8.58 8.63 5.70
CA ASP A 26 -9.20 7.77 6.70
C ASP A 26 -10.28 6.85 6.10
N GLN A 27 -10.97 6.12 6.98
CA GLN A 27 -12.10 5.25 6.67
C GLN A 27 -13.31 5.48 7.60
N ILE A 28 -13.41 6.65 8.21
CA ILE A 28 -14.40 6.97 9.26
C ILE A 28 -15.81 7.06 8.67
N GLU A 29 -16.00 7.83 7.61
CA GLU A 29 -17.31 8.02 6.98
C GLU A 29 -17.53 7.04 5.80
N ASP A 30 -16.51 6.88 4.96
CA ASP A 30 -16.57 6.03 3.77
C ASP A 30 -15.38 5.06 3.69
N ARG A 31 -15.67 3.77 3.86
CA ARG A 31 -14.68 2.69 3.73
C ARG A 31 -14.40 2.35 2.26
N THR A 32 -15.16 2.86 1.30
CA THR A 32 -15.02 2.55 -0.14
C THR A 32 -13.66 3.01 -0.66
N THR A 33 -13.26 4.24 -0.35
CA THR A 33 -11.94 4.75 -0.76
C THR A 33 -10.81 3.93 -0.15
N ALA A 34 -10.88 3.62 1.16
CA ALA A 34 -9.89 2.77 1.84
C ALA A 34 -9.78 1.36 1.20
N ARG A 35 -10.92 0.75 0.86
CA ARG A 35 -10.97 -0.56 0.17
C ARG A 35 -10.33 -0.52 -1.21
N ARG A 36 -10.59 0.53 -1.99
CA ARG A 36 -9.96 0.73 -3.29
C ARG A 36 -8.46 0.99 -3.16
N LEU A 37 -8.02 1.75 -2.16
CA LEU A 37 -6.60 1.94 -1.83
C LEU A 37 -5.92 0.61 -1.45
N ALA A 38 -6.61 -0.28 -0.76
CA ALA A 38 -6.10 -1.63 -0.49
C ALA A 38 -5.84 -2.42 -1.79
N ILE A 39 -6.75 -2.35 -2.77
CA ILE A 39 -6.53 -2.96 -4.09
C ILE A 39 -5.38 -2.27 -4.84
N LEU A 40 -5.29 -0.93 -4.81
CA LEU A 40 -4.16 -0.20 -5.39
C LEU A 40 -2.81 -0.64 -4.79
N SER A 41 -2.74 -0.82 -3.46
CA SER A 41 -1.53 -1.33 -2.79
C SER A 41 -1.22 -2.78 -3.18
N ALA A 42 -2.23 -3.61 -3.45
CA ALA A 42 -2.02 -4.97 -3.93
C ALA A 42 -1.48 -5.00 -5.37
N VAL A 43 -1.92 -4.08 -6.24
CA VAL A 43 -1.31 -3.88 -7.57
C VAL A 43 0.14 -3.41 -7.44
N LEU A 44 0.40 -2.42 -6.57
CA LEU A 44 1.77 -1.99 -6.26
C LEU A 44 2.63 -3.17 -5.82
N GLN A 45 2.14 -4.02 -4.92
CA GLN A 45 2.85 -5.21 -4.47
C GLN A 45 3.19 -6.17 -5.63
N LEU A 46 2.27 -6.38 -6.57
CA LEU A 46 2.53 -7.22 -7.75
C LEU A 46 3.67 -6.66 -8.60
N ARG A 47 3.62 -5.36 -8.90
CA ARG A 47 4.66 -4.69 -9.70
C ARG A 47 6.01 -4.64 -9.01
N LEU A 48 6.04 -4.44 -7.69
CA LEU A 48 7.27 -4.49 -6.91
C LEU A 48 7.90 -5.88 -6.92
N ASN A 49 7.09 -6.95 -6.82
CA ASN A 49 7.59 -8.31 -6.93
C ASN A 49 8.21 -8.58 -8.30
N GLU A 50 7.56 -8.14 -9.38
CA GLU A 50 8.09 -8.32 -10.73
C GLU A 50 9.37 -7.48 -10.95
N GLU A 51 9.34 -6.20 -10.60
CA GLU A 51 10.43 -5.28 -10.92
C GLU A 51 11.64 -5.46 -10.00
N ILE A 52 11.41 -5.49 -8.68
CA ILE A 52 12.49 -5.45 -7.70
C ILE A 52 13.05 -6.84 -7.42
N ARG A 53 12.16 -7.83 -7.27
CA ARG A 53 12.56 -9.20 -6.94
C ARG A 53 12.94 -10.01 -8.17
N GLU A 54 12.18 -9.93 -9.27
CA GLU A 54 12.41 -10.81 -10.43
C GLU A 54 13.38 -10.20 -11.45
N LYS A 55 13.25 -8.91 -11.80
CA LYS A 55 14.12 -8.29 -12.83
C LYS A 55 15.42 -7.76 -12.26
N GLN A 56 15.37 -7.01 -11.17
CA GLN A 56 16.54 -6.31 -10.64
C GLN A 56 17.31 -7.10 -9.58
N GLY A 57 16.64 -8.03 -8.87
CA GLY A 57 17.25 -8.83 -7.81
C GLY A 57 17.78 -8.02 -6.62
N ILE A 58 17.26 -6.81 -6.41
CA ILE A 58 17.78 -5.83 -5.45
C ILE A 58 17.27 -6.07 -4.02
N ALA A 59 16.03 -6.54 -3.89
CA ALA A 59 15.40 -6.85 -2.61
C ALA A 59 14.69 -8.19 -2.70
N TYR A 60 14.81 -9.01 -1.66
CA TYR A 60 14.13 -10.31 -1.64
C TYR A 60 12.65 -10.20 -1.24
N SER A 61 12.31 -9.21 -0.41
CA SER A 61 10.98 -9.09 0.21
C SER A 61 10.47 -7.63 0.19
N PRO A 62 10.23 -7.03 -1.00
CA PRO A 62 9.55 -5.74 -1.05
C PRO A 62 8.12 -5.89 -0.53
N SER A 63 7.63 -4.86 0.14
CA SER A 63 6.27 -4.81 0.69
C SER A 63 5.56 -3.53 0.26
N ALA A 64 4.28 -3.63 -0.07
CA ALA A 64 3.37 -2.50 -0.26
C ALA A 64 2.11 -2.71 0.57
N SER A 65 1.64 -1.64 1.21
CA SER A 65 0.43 -1.68 2.02
C SER A 65 -0.30 -0.33 1.99
N ALA A 66 -1.60 -0.37 2.29
CA ALA A 66 -2.43 0.80 2.52
C ALA A 66 -2.97 0.75 3.95
N THR A 67 -2.88 1.87 4.65
CA THR A 67 -3.44 2.10 5.98
C THR A 67 -4.40 3.27 5.90
N SER A 68 -5.61 3.11 6.40
CA SER A 68 -6.61 4.18 6.56
C SER A 68 -7.06 4.23 8.01
N SER A 69 -7.00 5.40 8.63
CA SER A 69 -7.37 5.56 10.03
C SER A 69 -8.87 5.41 10.24
N ASP A 70 -9.26 4.74 11.32
CA ASP A 70 -10.61 4.72 11.87
C ASP A 70 -10.81 5.77 12.98
N THR A 71 -9.75 6.50 13.33
CA THR A 71 -9.72 7.38 14.52
C THR A 71 -9.42 8.83 14.15
N PHE A 72 -8.46 9.06 13.24
CA PHE A 72 -8.00 10.40 12.85
C PHE A 72 -8.56 10.78 11.47
N PRO A 73 -9.49 11.75 11.38
CA PRO A 73 -10.03 12.20 10.11
C PRO A 73 -8.94 12.69 9.14
N GLY A 74 -9.06 12.33 7.88
CA GLY A 74 -8.13 12.65 6.81
C GLY A 74 -6.79 11.91 6.87
N TYR A 75 -6.59 10.97 7.80
CA TYR A 75 -5.30 10.30 7.98
C TYR A 75 -5.27 8.88 7.41
N GLY A 76 -4.29 8.65 6.54
CA GLY A 76 -3.94 7.36 6.00
C GLY A 76 -2.66 7.47 5.20
N TYR A 77 -2.11 6.34 4.76
CA TYR A 77 -1.02 6.31 3.81
C TYR A 77 -0.96 5.02 3.00
N ILE A 78 -0.40 5.09 1.80
CA ILE A 78 0.18 3.94 1.12
C ILE A 78 1.68 3.96 1.39
N ALA A 79 2.26 2.83 1.74
CA ALA A 79 3.69 2.71 1.96
C ALA A 79 4.30 1.54 1.20
N VAL A 80 5.53 1.74 0.75
CA VAL A 80 6.42 0.73 0.17
C VAL A 80 7.68 0.66 1.02
N GLY A 81 8.12 -0.56 1.34
CA GLY A 81 9.35 -0.80 2.07
C GLY A 81 10.09 -2.02 1.54
N ALA A 82 11.42 -1.94 1.44
CA ALA A 82 12.25 -3.06 1.03
C ALA A 82 13.62 -3.00 1.70
N GLU A 83 14.08 -4.15 2.19
CA GLU A 83 15.45 -4.33 2.66
C GLU A 83 16.38 -4.58 1.46
N THR A 84 17.47 -3.83 1.37
CA THR A 84 18.43 -3.88 0.27
C THR A 84 19.85 -3.67 0.80
N PRO A 85 20.89 -4.00 0.01
CA PRO A 85 22.21 -3.42 0.22
C PRO A 85 22.16 -1.88 0.16
N PRO A 86 22.96 -1.16 0.96
CA PRO A 86 22.99 0.30 1.00
C PRO A 86 23.20 0.95 -0.38
N GLU A 87 24.06 0.38 -1.22
CA GLU A 87 24.37 0.86 -2.57
C GLU A 87 23.20 0.74 -3.54
N SER A 88 22.17 -0.05 -3.20
CA SER A 88 21.01 -0.28 -4.05
C SER A 88 19.80 0.59 -3.69
N LEU A 89 19.88 1.41 -2.62
CA LEU A 89 18.79 2.29 -2.18
C LEU A 89 18.30 3.24 -3.27
N THR A 90 19.23 3.83 -4.04
CA THR A 90 18.86 4.76 -5.13
C THR A 90 18.03 4.04 -6.19
N LYS A 91 18.47 2.84 -6.62
CA LYS A 91 17.73 2.04 -7.61
C LYS A 91 16.36 1.61 -7.11
N LEU A 92 16.23 1.29 -5.83
CA LEU A 92 14.95 1.00 -5.20
C LEU A 92 14.00 2.19 -5.31
N PHE A 93 14.45 3.39 -4.94
CA PHE A 93 13.60 4.60 -5.04
C PHE A 93 13.20 4.90 -6.49
N ASP A 94 14.13 4.78 -7.44
CA ASP A 94 13.85 4.98 -8.86
C ASP A 94 12.80 3.97 -9.37
N ALA A 95 12.92 2.69 -9.01
CA ALA A 95 11.96 1.66 -9.39
C ALA A 95 10.56 1.96 -8.83
N VAL A 96 10.48 2.38 -7.57
CA VAL A 96 9.22 2.79 -6.94
C VAL A 96 8.60 4.00 -7.64
N ASP A 97 9.41 4.98 -8.01
CA ASP A 97 8.95 6.19 -8.71
C ASP A 97 8.42 5.87 -10.12
N VAL A 98 9.10 4.97 -10.85
CA VAL A 98 8.65 4.47 -12.17
C VAL A 98 7.32 3.73 -12.05
N ILE A 99 7.19 2.81 -11.09
CA ILE A 99 5.95 2.06 -10.87
C ILE A 99 4.80 3.00 -10.51
N ALA A 100 5.04 3.94 -9.59
CA ALA A 100 4.04 4.92 -9.18
C ALA A 100 3.63 5.84 -10.34
N ALA A 101 4.58 6.24 -11.19
CA ALA A 101 4.30 7.03 -12.40
C ALA A 101 3.43 6.26 -13.39
N ASP A 102 3.79 5.01 -13.69
CA ASP A 102 3.02 4.20 -14.64
C ASP A 102 1.57 4.01 -14.15
N LEU A 103 1.34 3.80 -12.85
CA LEU A 103 -0.01 3.70 -12.30
C LEU A 103 -0.82 5.00 -12.41
N ARG A 104 -0.18 6.17 -12.45
CA ARG A 104 -0.85 7.46 -12.69
C ARG A 104 -1.17 7.65 -14.18
N ASP A 105 -0.26 7.25 -15.04
CA ASP A 105 -0.28 7.62 -16.45
C ASP A 105 -1.04 6.58 -17.30
N ASN A 106 -0.96 5.31 -16.93
CA ASN A 106 -1.55 4.18 -17.65
C ASN A 106 -2.54 3.39 -16.77
N PRO A 107 -3.73 3.03 -17.28
CA PRO A 107 -4.63 2.16 -16.56
C PRO A 107 -4.04 0.73 -16.47
N VAL A 108 -4.24 0.08 -15.33
CA VAL A 108 -3.87 -1.34 -15.16
C VAL A 108 -4.66 -2.23 -16.12
N SER A 109 -4.05 -3.33 -16.55
CA SER A 109 -4.78 -4.32 -17.34
C SER A 109 -5.85 -5.03 -16.50
N GLU A 110 -6.87 -5.58 -17.15
CA GLU A 110 -7.93 -6.33 -16.45
C GLU A 110 -7.36 -7.60 -15.76
N ASP A 111 -6.39 -8.27 -16.37
CA ASP A 111 -5.71 -9.41 -15.76
C ASP A 111 -4.96 -9.01 -14.48
N GLU A 112 -4.18 -7.94 -14.54
CA GLU A 112 -3.43 -7.41 -13.40
C GLU A 112 -4.37 -7.02 -12.25
N LEU A 113 -5.45 -6.29 -12.57
CA LEU A 113 -6.49 -5.94 -11.61
C LEU A 113 -7.10 -7.19 -10.96
N ASN A 114 -7.42 -8.22 -11.76
CA ASN A 114 -7.99 -9.46 -11.25
C ASN A 114 -7.03 -10.22 -10.33
N ARG A 115 -5.73 -10.24 -10.66
CA ARG A 115 -4.68 -10.85 -9.83
C ARG A 115 -4.55 -10.15 -8.47
N ALA A 116 -4.76 -8.84 -8.40
CA ALA A 116 -4.78 -8.08 -7.15
C ALA A 116 -6.10 -8.23 -6.38
N ARG A 117 -7.24 -8.18 -7.08
CA ARG A 117 -8.59 -8.17 -6.52
C ARG A 117 -9.01 -9.52 -5.93
N ARG A 118 -8.78 -10.61 -6.65
CA ARG A 118 -9.24 -11.96 -6.24
C ARG A 118 -8.70 -12.36 -4.86
N PRO A 119 -7.40 -12.24 -4.54
CA PRO A 119 -6.90 -12.57 -3.20
C PRO A 119 -7.51 -11.71 -2.10
N ALA A 120 -7.79 -10.43 -2.37
CA ALA A 120 -8.41 -9.53 -1.40
C ALA A 120 -9.87 -9.94 -1.10
N VAL A 121 -10.65 -10.23 -2.14
CA VAL A 121 -12.03 -10.73 -2.02
C VAL A 121 -12.06 -12.05 -1.25
N GLU A 122 -11.19 -12.99 -1.60
CA GLU A 122 -11.14 -14.30 -0.94
C GLU A 122 -10.70 -14.20 0.52
N ARG A 123 -9.76 -13.29 0.84
CA ARG A 123 -9.38 -13.02 2.24
C ARG A 123 -10.56 -12.49 3.04
N LEU A 124 -11.31 -11.54 2.48
CA LEU A 124 -12.49 -10.99 3.12
C LEU A 124 -13.57 -12.06 3.34
N ARG A 125 -13.87 -12.88 2.32
CA ARG A 125 -14.82 -13.99 2.44
C ARG A 125 -14.44 -14.96 3.55
N ARG A 126 -13.15 -15.32 3.65
CA ARG A 126 -12.65 -16.16 4.75
C ARG A 126 -12.81 -15.48 6.11
N SER A 127 -12.49 -14.19 6.23
CA SER A 127 -12.70 -13.45 7.48
C SER A 127 -14.17 -13.41 7.88
N MET A 128 -15.11 -13.27 6.93
CA MET A 128 -16.55 -13.28 7.21
C MET A 128 -17.08 -14.65 7.71
N ALA A 129 -16.30 -15.73 7.56
CA ALA A 129 -16.65 -17.03 8.14
C ALA A 129 -16.22 -17.16 9.61
N ASP A 130 -15.46 -16.19 10.14
CA ASP A 130 -14.94 -16.18 11.51
C ASP A 130 -15.74 -15.25 12.43
N ASN A 131 -15.95 -15.67 13.69
CA ASN A 131 -16.71 -14.88 14.66
C ASN A 131 -15.99 -13.58 15.05
N GLY A 132 -14.66 -13.55 15.05
CA GLY A 132 -13.88 -12.36 15.37
C GLY A 132 -14.10 -11.21 14.40
N TYR A 133 -14.33 -11.52 13.11
CA TYR A 133 -14.75 -10.52 12.13
C TYR A 133 -16.06 -9.85 12.54
N TRP A 134 -17.09 -10.64 12.86
CA TRP A 134 -18.40 -10.12 13.23
C TRP A 134 -18.38 -9.36 14.55
N LEU A 135 -17.62 -9.83 15.54
CA LEU A 135 -17.44 -9.10 16.80
C LEU A 135 -16.84 -7.71 16.56
N THR A 136 -15.89 -7.60 15.63
CA THR A 136 -15.26 -6.32 15.26
C THR A 136 -16.20 -5.42 14.46
N GLN A 137 -16.94 -5.96 13.49
CA GLN A 137 -17.84 -5.14 12.66
C GLN A 137 -19.10 -4.69 13.41
N LEU A 138 -19.58 -5.49 14.38
CA LEU A 138 -20.81 -5.21 15.11
C LEU A 138 -20.61 -4.43 16.41
N SER A 139 -19.36 -4.27 16.89
CA SER A 139 -19.09 -3.53 18.13
C SER A 139 -19.55 -2.08 18.09
N GLU A 140 -19.55 -1.48 16.89
CA GLU A 140 -19.91 -0.07 16.67
C GLU A 140 -21.33 0.10 16.12
N ALA A 141 -22.08 -0.98 15.89
CA ALA A 141 -23.36 -0.94 15.19
C ALA A 141 -24.43 -0.06 15.89
N GLN A 142 -24.34 0.11 17.22
CA GLN A 142 -25.26 0.97 17.97
C GLN A 142 -24.92 2.46 17.84
N SER A 143 -23.62 2.80 17.74
CA SER A 143 -23.13 4.18 17.64
C SER A 143 -23.00 4.65 16.19
N ASP A 144 -22.75 3.75 15.25
CA ASP A 144 -22.69 3.99 13.81
C ASP A 144 -23.49 2.93 13.04
N PRO A 145 -24.81 3.15 12.84
CA PRO A 145 -25.64 2.25 12.05
C PRO A 145 -25.25 2.18 10.56
N ALA A 146 -24.61 3.22 10.01
CA ALA A 146 -24.23 3.26 8.60
C ALA A 146 -23.09 2.27 8.29
N SER A 147 -22.25 1.95 9.29
CA SER A 147 -21.23 0.90 9.20
C SER A 147 -21.79 -0.48 8.80
N LEU A 148 -23.05 -0.78 9.15
CA LEU A 148 -23.67 -2.07 8.84
C LEU A 148 -23.87 -2.27 7.34
N ASP A 149 -24.32 -1.23 6.64
CA ASP A 149 -24.50 -1.31 5.19
C ASP A 149 -23.15 -1.37 4.48
N GLN A 150 -22.15 -0.64 4.97
CA GLN A 150 -20.78 -0.74 4.46
C GLN A 150 -20.20 -2.14 4.69
N THR A 151 -20.54 -2.80 5.81
CA THR A 151 -20.13 -4.17 6.13
C THR A 151 -20.79 -5.18 5.18
N ARG A 152 -22.10 -5.10 4.99
CA ARG A 152 -22.86 -5.99 4.08
C ARG A 152 -22.38 -5.91 2.64
N ASN A 153 -22.09 -4.71 2.16
CA ASN A 153 -21.72 -4.48 0.76
C ASN A 153 -20.22 -4.63 0.47
N ASN A 154 -19.39 -4.98 1.48
CA ASN A 154 -17.93 -4.94 1.37
C ASN A 154 -17.38 -5.80 0.21
N VAL A 155 -17.89 -7.03 0.06
CA VAL A 155 -17.48 -7.92 -1.04
C VAL A 155 -17.83 -7.31 -2.40
N ALA A 156 -19.07 -6.82 -2.57
CA ALA A 156 -19.51 -6.21 -3.82
C ALA A 156 -18.70 -4.96 -4.16
N VAL A 157 -18.33 -4.14 -3.16
CA VAL A 157 -17.48 -2.97 -3.34
C VAL A 157 -16.10 -3.36 -3.86
N LEU A 158 -15.48 -4.41 -3.32
CA LEU A 158 -14.18 -4.90 -3.80
C LEU A 158 -14.28 -5.49 -5.21
N GLU A 159 -15.35 -6.26 -5.50
CA GLU A 159 -15.57 -6.86 -6.82
C GLU A 159 -15.84 -5.81 -7.92
N ALA A 160 -16.47 -4.70 -7.57
CA ALA A 160 -16.80 -3.62 -8.50
C ALA A 160 -15.64 -2.68 -8.83
N VAL A 161 -14.48 -2.79 -8.17
CA VAL A 161 -13.32 -1.93 -8.43
C VAL A 161 -12.88 -2.05 -9.88
N THR A 162 -12.71 -0.92 -10.58
CA THR A 162 -12.26 -0.85 -11.98
C THR A 162 -10.83 -0.32 -12.12
N ALA A 163 -10.21 -0.52 -13.29
CA ALA A 163 -8.90 0.06 -13.59
C ALA A 163 -8.93 1.60 -13.55
N ALA A 164 -10.05 2.21 -13.96
CA ALA A 164 -10.24 3.66 -13.91
C ALA A 164 -10.29 4.19 -12.46
N ASP A 165 -10.94 3.47 -11.55
CA ASP A 165 -10.94 3.81 -10.12
C ASP A 165 -9.51 3.83 -9.56
N LEU A 166 -8.73 2.79 -9.87
CA LEU A 166 -7.34 2.70 -9.40
C LEU A 166 -6.46 3.79 -9.98
N GLN A 167 -6.59 4.10 -11.28
CA GLN A 167 -5.82 5.16 -11.92
C GLN A 167 -6.19 6.54 -11.32
N SER A 168 -7.48 6.78 -11.05
CA SER A 168 -7.91 8.01 -10.38
C SER A 168 -7.28 8.16 -9.00
N LEU A 169 -7.25 7.10 -8.20
CA LEU A 169 -6.61 7.10 -6.89
C LEU A 169 -5.09 7.25 -6.98
N ALA A 170 -4.45 6.61 -7.95
CA ALA A 170 -3.02 6.76 -8.19
C ALA A 170 -2.67 8.22 -8.51
N ARG A 171 -3.43 8.88 -9.38
CA ARG A 171 -3.27 10.31 -9.70
C ARG A 171 -3.50 11.21 -8.49
N GLN A 172 -4.46 10.85 -7.65
CA GLN A 172 -4.80 11.63 -6.47
C GLN A 172 -3.73 11.54 -5.38
N TYR A 173 -3.21 10.33 -5.12
CA TYR A 173 -2.43 10.06 -3.91
C TYR A 173 -0.96 9.74 -4.16
N LEU A 174 -0.60 9.02 -5.24
CA LEU A 174 0.78 8.61 -5.50
C LEU A 174 1.61 9.74 -6.12
N LYS A 175 1.50 10.97 -5.63
CA LYS A 175 2.16 12.13 -6.23
C LYS A 175 3.64 12.22 -5.80
N PRO A 176 4.57 12.57 -6.70
CA PRO A 176 6.00 12.64 -6.36
C PRO A 176 6.35 13.68 -5.27
N ASP A 177 5.62 14.79 -5.24
CA ASP A 177 5.78 15.88 -4.27
C ASP A 177 5.22 15.53 -2.88
N ALA A 178 4.17 14.70 -2.84
CA ALA A 178 3.59 14.17 -1.61
C ALA A 178 4.36 12.96 -1.04
N ALA A 179 5.26 12.35 -1.81
CA ALA A 179 6.04 11.20 -1.39
C ALA A 179 7.00 11.57 -0.24
N TRP A 180 6.82 10.94 0.92
CA TRP A 180 7.79 10.94 2.01
C TRP A 180 8.75 9.76 1.84
N ARG A 181 10.05 9.99 2.04
CA ARG A 181 11.08 8.97 1.83
C ARG A 181 12.00 8.88 3.04
N ALA A 182 12.40 7.67 3.39
CA ALA A 182 13.44 7.42 4.38
C ALA A 182 14.36 6.29 3.93
N GLU A 183 15.62 6.40 4.32
CA GLU A 183 16.61 5.34 4.25
C GLU A 183 17.13 5.07 5.66
N VAL A 184 17.19 3.80 6.05
CA VAL A 184 17.79 3.36 7.30
C VAL A 184 19.04 2.57 6.93
N VAL A 185 20.20 3.03 7.35
CA VAL A 185 21.50 2.38 7.06
C VAL A 185 22.21 1.99 8.35
N SER A 186 23.18 1.08 8.25
CA SER A 186 24.00 0.76 9.42
C SER A 186 24.85 1.94 9.88
N ASP A 187 25.00 2.10 11.19
CA ASP A 187 26.00 3.00 11.78
C ASP A 187 27.45 2.50 11.56
N LYS A 188 27.61 1.24 11.13
CA LYS A 188 28.87 0.63 10.71
C LYS A 188 29.16 0.81 9.23
N LEU A 189 28.22 1.36 8.45
CA LEU A 189 28.47 1.73 7.06
C LEU A 189 29.58 2.77 7.09
N ALA A 190 30.72 2.47 6.48
CA ALA A 190 31.94 3.26 6.60
C ALA A 190 31.65 4.76 6.40
N GLN A 191 32.12 5.58 7.35
CA GLN A 191 32.23 7.04 7.16
C GLN A 191 33.12 7.35 5.95
#